data_AF-A0A645GE26-F1
#
_entry.id   AF-A0A645GE26-F1
#
_cell.length_a   1.000
_cell.length_b   1.000
_cell.length_c   1.000
_cell.angle_alpha   90.00
_cell.angle_beta   90.00
_cell.angle_gamma   90.00
#
_symmetry.space_group_name_H-M   'P 1'
#
loop_
_entity.id
_entity.type
_entity.pdbx_description
1 polymer ?
#
loop_
_entity_poly.entity_id
_entity_poly.type
_entity_poly.pdbx_seq_one_letter_code
_entity_poly.pdbx_strand_id
1 'polypeptide(L)'
;MKFITEEVMPWGYENYNITKESERTIIGGLSLGGLTASYIALKRWDIFGKVLSQSGSYWYEEQWLTKEFEKEQKLPIRFYLNAGLLEDAPYDDEPVMMEVINNMRDVLLSKGYDVKYENFQSGHDYLCWGETLATGLISLNTD
;
A
#
# COMPACT_ATOMS: atom_id res chain seq x y z
N MET A 1 2.46 11.38 10.12
CA MET A 1 3.75 10.67 9.97
C MET A 1 4.56 10.63 11.27
N LYS A 2 4.85 11.76 11.92
CA LYS A 2 5.62 11.80 13.19
C LYS A 2 5.14 10.81 14.25
N PHE A 3 3.84 10.80 14.56
CA PHE A 3 3.26 9.85 15.51
C PHE A 3 3.64 8.39 15.22
N ILE A 4 3.54 7.94 13.97
CA ILE A 4 3.90 6.57 13.59
C ILE A 4 5.42 6.34 13.75
N THR A 5 6.24 7.26 13.25
CA THR A 5 7.68 7.00 13.07
C THR A 5 8.54 7.37 14.27
N GLU A 6 8.07 8.30 15.09
CA GLU A 6 8.80 8.89 16.23
C GLU A 6 8.17 8.51 17.58
N GLU A 7 6.94 7.97 17.60
CA GLU A 7 6.29 7.55 18.84
C GLU A 7 5.95 6.06 18.81
N VAL A 8 5.15 5.59 17.86
CA VAL A 8 4.68 4.20 17.80
C VAL A 8 5.82 3.21 17.56
N MET A 9 6.64 3.43 16.52
CA MET A 9 7.75 2.51 16.21
C MET A 9 8.79 2.47 17.34
N PRO A 10 9.27 3.62 17.89
CA PRO A 10 10.15 3.61 19.05
C PRO A 10 9.56 2.91 20.28
N TRP A 11 8.29 3.15 20.60
CA TRP A 11 7.60 2.44 21.69
C TRP A 11 7.55 0.93 21.43
N GLY A 12 7.25 0.51 20.20
CA GLY A 12 7.26 -0.90 19.82
C GLY A 12 8.63 -1.55 20.00
N TYR A 13 9.71 -0.87 19.60
CA TYR A 13 11.09 -1.34 19.78
C TYR A 13 11.51 -1.46 21.25
N GLU A 14 10.99 -0.60 22.12
CA GLU A 14 11.31 -0.63 23.55
C GLU A 14 10.54 -1.73 24.28
N ASN A 15 9.32 -2.04 23.85
CA ASN A 15 8.41 -2.92 24.59
C ASN A 15 8.32 -4.34 24.01
N TYR A 16 8.78 -4.58 22.78
CA TYR A 16 8.67 -5.87 22.09
C TYR A 16 9.92 -6.20 21.29
N ASN A 17 10.16 -7.49 21.08
CA ASN A 17 11.24 -7.97 20.21
C ASN A 17 10.80 -7.96 18.74
N ILE A 18 10.60 -6.77 18.17
CA ILE A 18 10.29 -6.56 16.76
C ILE A 18 11.53 -6.07 16.01
N THR A 19 11.61 -6.40 14.72
CA THR A 19 12.75 -6.02 13.87
C THR A 19 12.80 -4.50 13.63
N LYS A 20 14.02 -3.97 13.42
CA LYS A 20 14.26 -2.61 12.91
C LYS A 20 14.66 -2.60 11.43
N GLU A 21 14.74 -3.78 10.82
CA GLU A 21 15.07 -3.96 9.40
C GLU A 21 13.84 -3.59 8.56
N SER A 22 13.97 -2.55 7.73
CA SER A 22 12.84 -2.03 6.97
C SER A 22 12.28 -3.05 5.97
N GLU A 23 13.14 -3.88 5.38
CA GLU A 23 12.78 -4.99 4.48
C GLU A 23 11.92 -6.07 5.15
N ARG A 24 11.75 -6.04 6.48
CA ARG A 24 10.89 -6.94 7.24
C ARG A 24 9.74 -6.22 7.95
N THR A 25 9.56 -4.94 7.67
CA THR A 25 8.55 -4.11 8.32
C THR A 25 7.49 -3.69 7.29
N ILE A 26 6.25 -4.12 7.54
CA ILE A 26 5.10 -3.85 6.69
C ILE A 26 4.29 -2.70 7.29
N ILE A 27 3.93 -1.72 6.45
CA ILE A 27 2.82 -0.80 6.75
C ILE A 27 1.68 -1.11 5.78
N GLY A 28 0.45 -1.13 6.30
CA GLY A 28 -0.69 -1.46 5.46
C GLY A 28 -1.98 -0.77 5.87
N GLY A 29 -2.92 -0.77 4.95
CA GLY A 29 -4.24 -0.20 5.15
C GLY A 29 -5.17 -0.44 3.97
N LEU A 30 -6.44 -0.15 4.23
CA LEU A 30 -7.55 -0.23 3.27
C LEU A 30 -7.93 1.18 2.82
N SER A 31 -8.35 1.35 1.55
CA SER A 31 -8.84 2.63 1.03
C SER A 31 -7.85 3.78 1.25
N LEU A 32 -8.25 4.88 1.90
CA LEU A 32 -7.36 5.98 2.30
C LEU A 32 -6.19 5.52 3.19
N GLY A 33 -6.37 4.43 3.95
CA GLY A 33 -5.30 3.78 4.69
C GLY A 33 -4.23 3.17 3.77
N GLY A 34 -4.62 2.60 2.63
CA GLY A 34 -3.69 2.07 1.62
C GLY A 34 -2.88 3.17 0.92
N LEU A 35 -3.54 4.28 0.59
CA LEU A 35 -2.89 5.52 0.14
C LEU A 35 -1.89 6.03 1.18
N THR A 36 -2.32 6.13 2.44
CA THR A 36 -1.51 6.64 3.55
C THR A 36 -0.31 5.73 3.83
N ALA A 37 -0.49 4.41 3.80
CA ALA A 37 0.58 3.43 3.97
C ALA A 37 1.65 3.59 2.88
N SER A 38 1.22 3.74 1.63
CA SER A 38 2.10 3.98 0.48
C SER A 38 2.86 5.30 0.61
N TYR A 39 2.20 6.37 1.07
CA TYR A 39 2.85 7.66 1.31
C TYR A 39 3.88 7.62 2.44
N ILE A 40 3.55 6.95 3.55
CA ILE A 40 4.50 6.78 4.66
C ILE A 40 5.73 6.00 4.19
N ALA A 41 5.55 4.92 3.41
CA ALA A 41 6.68 4.16 2.87
C ALA A 41 7.51 4.99 1.87
N LEU A 42 6.88 5.80 1.00
CA LEU A 42 7.60 6.73 0.12
C LEU A 42 8.53 7.66 0.91
N LYS A 43 8.06 8.19 2.05
CA LYS A 43 8.82 9.13 2.86
C LYS A 43 9.77 8.47 3.85
N ARG A 44 9.47 7.25 4.29
CA ARG A 44 10.18 6.52 5.36
C ARG A 44 10.41 5.05 5.00
N TRP A 45 10.96 4.83 3.81
CA TRP A 45 11.38 3.50 3.34
C TRP A 45 12.47 2.89 4.22
N ASP A 46 13.19 3.74 4.98
CA ASP A 46 14.17 3.36 6.00
C ASP A 46 13.53 2.71 7.24
N ILE A 47 12.21 2.83 7.41
CA ILE A 47 11.44 2.11 8.44
C ILE A 47 10.53 1.07 7.80
N PHE A 48 9.83 1.42 6.71
CA PHE A 48 8.82 0.57 6.09
C PHE A 48 9.22 0.19 4.67
N GLY A 49 9.85 -0.98 4.51
CA GLY A 49 10.26 -1.52 3.22
C GLY A 49 9.18 -2.33 2.51
N LYS A 50 8.00 -2.50 3.14
CA LYS A 50 6.88 -3.27 2.58
C LYS A 50 5.55 -2.53 2.75
N VAL A 51 4.74 -2.52 1.70
CA VAL A 51 3.41 -1.89 1.68
C VAL A 51 2.35 -2.92 1.36
N LEU A 52 1.30 -2.96 2.18
CA LEU A 52 0.07 -3.72 1.92
C LEU A 52 -1.08 -2.72 1.73
N SER A 53 -1.51 -2.52 0.49
CA SER A 53 -2.57 -1.55 0.15
C SER A 53 -3.78 -2.29 -0.44
N GLN A 54 -4.89 -2.28 0.29
CA GLN A 54 -6.13 -2.91 -0.17
C GLN A 54 -7.09 -1.85 -0.68
N SER A 55 -7.54 -1.98 -1.93
CA SER A 55 -8.43 -0.99 -2.57
C SER A 55 -7.94 0.45 -2.36
N GLY A 56 -6.65 0.72 -2.56
CA GLY A 56 -6.04 2.00 -2.18
C GLY A 56 -6.65 3.19 -2.91
N SER A 57 -7.00 4.26 -2.18
CA SER A 57 -7.61 5.49 -2.72
C SER A 57 -6.61 6.37 -3.49
N TYR A 58 -5.96 5.80 -4.50
CA TYR A 58 -4.96 6.49 -5.31
C TYR A 58 -5.55 7.57 -6.24
N TRP A 59 -6.87 7.74 -6.26
CA TRP A 59 -7.54 8.85 -6.96
C TRP A 59 -7.33 10.22 -6.28
N TYR A 60 -7.05 10.22 -4.97
CA TYR A 60 -6.96 11.46 -4.17
C TYR A 60 -6.03 12.48 -4.85
N GLU A 61 -6.38 13.77 -4.77
CA GLU A 61 -5.66 14.90 -5.40
C GLU A 61 -5.12 14.59 -6.81
N GLU A 62 -6.01 14.13 -7.70
CA GLU A 62 -5.68 13.79 -9.09
C GLU A 62 -4.50 12.81 -9.20
N GLN A 63 -4.52 11.75 -8.40
CA GLN A 63 -3.46 10.75 -8.33
C GLN A 63 -2.08 11.31 -7.98
N TRP A 64 -2.01 12.31 -7.09
CA TRP A 64 -0.76 12.95 -6.66
C TRP A 64 0.30 11.91 -6.25
N LEU A 65 -0.07 10.89 -5.48
CA LEU A 65 0.91 9.95 -4.93
C LEU A 65 1.52 9.07 -6.04
N THR A 66 0.70 8.65 -7.00
CA THR A 66 1.17 7.93 -8.19
C THR A 66 2.18 8.79 -8.96
N LYS A 67 1.87 10.09 -9.16
CA LYS A 67 2.78 11.05 -9.80
C LYS A 67 4.08 11.26 -9.00
N GLU A 68 4.04 11.16 -7.66
CA GLU A 68 5.25 11.24 -6.84
C GLU A 68 6.14 10.00 -7.01
N PHE A 69 5.58 8.79 -7.05
CA PHE A 69 6.34 7.57 -7.34
C PHE A 69 6.93 7.54 -8.76
N GLU A 70 6.24 8.14 -9.73
CA GLU A 70 6.75 8.29 -11.10
C GLU A 70 8.03 9.16 -11.14
N LYS A 71 8.07 10.25 -10.37
CA LYS A 71 9.20 11.18 -10.29
C LYS A 71 10.37 10.64 -9.46
N GLU A 72 10.09 9.91 -8.39
CA GLU A 72 11.10 9.47 -7.42
C GLU A 72 12.05 8.41 -8.00
N GLN A 73 13.28 8.31 -7.49
CA GLN A 73 14.13 7.16 -7.81
C GLN A 73 13.50 5.87 -7.23
N LYS A 74 13.87 4.70 -7.79
CA LYS A 74 13.38 3.43 -7.22
C LYS A 74 13.91 3.28 -5.80
N LEU A 75 13.00 3.19 -4.83
CA LEU A 75 13.27 2.89 -3.43
C LEU A 75 13.21 1.39 -3.16
N PRO A 76 13.85 0.87 -2.09
CA PRO A 76 13.80 -0.56 -1.74
C PRO A 76 12.49 -0.90 -1.03
N ILE A 77 11.37 -0.75 -1.74
CA ILE A 77 10.02 -1.02 -1.23
C ILE A 77 9.40 -2.17 -2.04
N ARG A 78 8.79 -3.15 -1.37
CA ARG A 78 7.96 -4.19 -2.00
C ARG A 78 6.49 -3.90 -1.74
N PHE A 79 5.65 -4.08 -2.76
CA PHE A 79 4.22 -3.76 -2.69
C PHE A 79 3.38 -5.02 -2.83
N TYR A 80 2.34 -5.12 -2.01
CA TYR A 80 1.13 -5.88 -2.30
C TYR A 80 0.00 -4.87 -2.49
N LEU A 81 -0.61 -4.92 -3.66
CA LEU A 81 -1.76 -4.12 -4.04
C LEU A 81 -2.93 -5.06 -4.36
N ASN A 82 -4.14 -4.69 -3.96
CA ASN A 82 -5.33 -5.37 -4.46
C ASN A 82 -6.46 -4.41 -4.83
N ALA A 83 -7.40 -4.92 -5.63
CA ALA A 83 -8.64 -4.23 -5.98
C ALA A 83 -9.80 -5.23 -6.08
N GLY A 84 -10.99 -4.81 -5.71
CA GLY A 84 -12.21 -5.56 -5.96
C GLY A 84 -12.63 -5.45 -7.43
N LEU A 85 -13.10 -6.55 -8.02
CA LEU A 85 -13.61 -6.54 -9.39
C LEU A 85 -14.86 -5.66 -9.58
N LEU A 86 -15.61 -5.36 -8.51
CA LEU A 86 -16.77 -4.46 -8.54
C LEU A 86 -16.39 -3.00 -8.25
N GLU A 87 -15.09 -2.69 -8.16
CA GLU A 87 -14.57 -1.32 -8.11
C GLU A 87 -14.34 -0.75 -9.54
N ASP A 88 -15.13 -1.23 -10.50
CA ASP A 88 -15.08 -0.95 -11.94
C ASP A 88 -16.02 0.17 -12.40
N ALA A 89 -16.72 0.79 -11.46
CA ALA A 89 -17.54 1.97 -11.65
C ALA A 89 -17.20 3.05 -10.60
N PRO A 90 -17.44 4.33 -10.91
CA PRO A 90 -17.23 5.41 -9.95
C PRO A 90 -18.21 5.30 -8.77
N TYR A 91 -17.71 5.60 -7.56
CA TYR A 91 -18.58 5.92 -6.42
C TYR A 91 -18.84 7.42 -6.48
N ASP A 92 -20.07 7.82 -6.83
CA ASP A 92 -20.46 9.22 -7.05
C ASP A 92 -19.59 9.94 -8.11
N ASP A 93 -19.03 11.11 -7.77
CA ASP A 93 -18.20 11.94 -8.66
C ASP A 93 -16.70 11.56 -8.63
N GLU A 94 -16.34 10.47 -7.95
CA GLU A 94 -14.95 10.00 -7.85
C GLU A 94 -14.50 9.19 -9.08
N PRO A 95 -13.19 9.15 -9.40
CA PRO A 95 -12.66 8.25 -10.43
C PRO A 95 -12.92 6.77 -10.14
N VAL A 96 -12.91 5.94 -11.18
CA VAL A 96 -13.00 4.47 -11.03
C VAL A 96 -11.81 3.96 -10.22
N MET A 97 -12.10 3.38 -9.05
CA MET A 97 -11.10 2.91 -8.08
C MET A 97 -10.14 1.90 -8.70
N MET A 98 -10.65 0.92 -9.46
CA MET A 98 -9.82 -0.07 -10.14
C MET A 98 -8.86 0.58 -11.16
N GLU A 99 -9.26 1.65 -11.85
CA GLU A 99 -8.39 2.35 -12.81
C GLU A 99 -7.23 3.05 -12.12
N VAL A 100 -7.48 3.76 -11.02
CA VAL A 100 -6.41 4.47 -10.29
C VAL A 100 -5.45 3.52 -9.58
N ILE A 101 -5.94 2.36 -9.08
CA ILE A 101 -5.10 1.31 -8.52
C ILE A 101 -4.25 0.65 -9.61
N ASN A 102 -4.83 0.36 -10.79
CA ASN A 102 -4.09 -0.16 -11.93
C ASN A 102 -3.00 0.82 -12.40
N ASN A 103 -3.29 2.11 -12.45
CA ASN A 103 -2.29 3.12 -12.82
C ASN A 103 -1.13 3.17 -11.80
N MET A 104 -1.44 3.13 -10.50
CA MET A 104 -0.41 3.05 -9.47
C MET A 104 0.46 1.79 -9.62
N ARG A 105 -0.16 0.63 -9.85
CA ARG A 105 0.56 -0.64 -10.14
C ARG A 105 1.49 -0.46 -11.34
N ASP A 106 1.00 0.09 -12.44
CA ASP A 106 1.74 0.18 -13.69
C ASP A 106 2.93 1.15 -13.57
N VAL A 107 2.75 2.29 -12.88
CA VAL A 107 3.86 3.19 -12.53
C VAL A 107 4.90 2.45 -11.70
N LEU A 108 4.51 1.76 -10.62
CA LEU A 108 5.45 1.02 -9.78
C LEU A 108 6.22 -0.05 -10.58
N LEU A 109 5.52 -0.84 -11.40
CA LEU A 109 6.15 -1.85 -12.25
C LEU A 109 7.12 -1.22 -13.26
N SER A 110 6.74 -0.12 -13.91
CA SER A 110 7.61 0.59 -14.87
C SER A 110 8.89 1.13 -14.24
N LYS A 111 8.83 1.51 -12.95
CA LYS A 111 9.96 1.95 -12.13
C LYS A 111 10.79 0.77 -11.59
N GLY A 112 10.36 -0.47 -11.84
CA GLY A 112 11.05 -1.69 -11.47
C GLY A 112 10.82 -2.12 -10.03
N TYR A 113 9.79 -1.63 -9.34
CA TYR A 113 9.42 -2.13 -8.01
C TYR A 113 8.94 -3.58 -8.08
N ASP A 114 9.09 -4.30 -6.96
CA ASP A 114 8.49 -5.61 -6.78
C ASP A 114 7.04 -5.42 -6.32
N VAL A 115 6.09 -5.80 -7.18
CA VAL A 115 4.65 -5.58 -6.96
C VAL A 115 3.91 -6.89 -7.16
N LYS A 116 3.28 -7.37 -6.08
CA LYS A 116 2.20 -8.35 -6.16
C LYS A 116 0.88 -7.60 -6.34
N TYR A 117 0.13 -7.94 -7.38
CA TYR A 117 -1.21 -7.41 -7.62
C TYR A 117 -2.24 -8.54 -7.62
N GLU A 118 -3.36 -8.34 -6.93
CA GLU A 118 -4.46 -9.30 -6.85
C GLU A 118 -5.81 -8.62 -7.08
N ASN A 119 -6.69 -9.27 -7.86
CA ASN A 119 -8.10 -8.91 -7.92
C ASN A 119 -8.92 -9.90 -7.09
N PHE A 120 -9.92 -9.42 -6.35
CA PHE A 120 -10.83 -10.28 -5.58
C PHE A 120 -12.29 -10.12 -6.02
N GLN A 121 -13.09 -11.16 -5.81
CA GLN A 121 -14.48 -11.28 -6.31
C GLN A 121 -15.48 -10.48 -5.45
N SER A 122 -15.21 -9.19 -5.22
CA SER A 122 -16.08 -8.27 -4.47
C SER A 122 -15.78 -6.81 -4.85
N GLY A 123 -16.32 -5.84 -4.12
CA GLY A 123 -16.09 -4.40 -4.28
C GLY A 123 -15.31 -3.82 -3.10
N HIS A 124 -15.68 -2.60 -2.70
CA HIS A 124 -15.07 -1.89 -1.56
C HIS A 124 -15.59 -2.41 -0.21
N ASP A 125 -15.26 -3.67 0.12
CA ASP A 125 -15.94 -4.49 1.14
C ASP A 125 -15.00 -5.05 2.24
N TYR A 126 -15.39 -4.84 3.50
CA TYR A 126 -14.62 -5.26 4.68
C TYR A 126 -14.46 -6.77 4.86
N LEU A 127 -15.42 -7.59 4.41
CA LEU A 127 -15.31 -9.05 4.50
C LEU A 127 -14.16 -9.53 3.62
N CYS A 128 -14.12 -9.07 2.36
CA CYS A 128 -13.06 -9.48 1.43
C CYS A 128 -11.70 -8.88 1.78
N TRP A 129 -11.64 -7.66 2.34
CA TRP A 129 -10.39 -7.13 2.88
C TRP A 129 -9.86 -7.97 4.04
N GLY A 130 -10.74 -8.45 4.93
CA GLY A 130 -10.35 -9.35 6.01
C GLY A 130 -9.73 -10.65 5.50
N GLU A 131 -10.34 -11.27 4.48
CA GLU A 131 -9.82 -12.49 3.86
C GLU A 131 -8.47 -12.25 3.14
N THR A 132 -8.38 -11.17 2.36
CA THR A 132 -7.20 -10.88 1.53
C THR A 132 -6.03 -10.29 2.32
N LEU A 133 -6.25 -9.83 3.57
CA LEU A 133 -5.18 -9.37 4.46
C LEU A 133 -4.15 -10.48 4.71
N ALA A 134 -4.61 -11.70 4.97
CA ALA A 134 -3.72 -12.85 5.17
C ALA A 134 -2.90 -13.15 3.91
N THR A 135 -3.52 -13.10 2.73
CA THR A 135 -2.83 -13.28 1.44
C THR A 135 -1.73 -12.24 1.24
N GLY A 136 -2.03 -10.96 1.51
CA GLY A 136 -1.05 -9.89 1.40
C GLY A 136 0.12 -10.04 2.37
N LEU A 137 -0.16 -10.41 3.63
CA LEU A 137 0.88 -10.65 4.63
C LEU A 137 1.77 -11.84 4.26
N ILE A 138 1.21 -12.93 3.72
CA ILE A 138 1.99 -14.08 3.26
C ILE A 138 2.86 -13.66 2.08
N SER A 139 2.28 -13.01 1.06
CA SER A 139 3.00 -12.59 -0.14
C SER A 139 4.17 -11.66 0.15
N LEU A 140 4.06 -10.81 1.17
CA LEU A 140 5.13 -9.89 1.55
C LEU A 140 6.21 -10.55 2.44
N ASN A 141 5.96 -11.73 3.00
CA ASN A 141 6.90 -12.43 3.88
C ASN A 141 7.58 -13.65 3.25
N THR A 142 7.19 -14.02 2.04
CA THR A 142 7.87 -15.04 1.23
C THR A 142 8.84 -14.39 0.24
N ASP A 143 9.99 -15.02 0.03
CA ASP A 143 11.00 -14.62 -0.96
C ASP A 143 10.57 -14.93 -2.39
#